data_AF-A0A8D5JS87-F1
#
_entry.id   AF-A0A8D5JS87-F1
#
_cell.length_a   1.000
_cell.length_b   1.000
_cell.length_c   1.000
_cell.angle_alpha   90.00
_cell.angle_beta   90.00
_cell.angle_gamma   90.00
#
_symmetry.space_group_name_H-M   'P 1'
#
loop_
_entity.id
_entity.type
_entity.pdbx_description
1 polymer ?
#
loop_
_entity_poly.entity_id
_entity_poly.type
_entity_poly.pdbx_seq_one_letter_code
_entity_poly.pdbx_strand_id
1 'polypeptide(L)'
;MSEGLPDDVLWMTSLNQPGAGFRLNRSEILALRASNYSTPEQVMLGSADADAMRVAIFGKAKPSPQAKANWLRDACRDWKVRQRQRAAERHLKRASRCSRVDLVERYYKATGTEFEQIFEEALKLLKIDYEKLDDKTKTGAPDYLLKLQDSPPLVIELKSREGEKLVDYNKAVEVLAASEIHGYKDAFCITLCHPGVDPSVPLVIAACGRLSVVESNDLGEALLRVCENTLSQKQLWQWLASPGQALAVDLPYREYG
;
A
#
# COMPACT_ATOMS: atom_id res chain seq x y z
N MET A 1 -15.83 6.02 23.62
CA MET A 1 -14.38 6.36 23.73
C MET A 1 -13.84 7.11 22.51
N SER A 2 -14.57 7.21 21.40
CA SER A 2 -14.16 7.91 20.16
C SER A 2 -14.58 9.39 20.09
N GLU A 3 -15.45 9.86 20.99
CA GLU A 3 -15.93 11.25 20.96
C GLU A 3 -14.76 12.24 21.08
N GLY A 4 -14.67 13.15 20.10
CA GLY A 4 -13.69 14.22 20.06
C GLY A 4 -12.27 13.81 19.66
N LEU A 5 -12.08 12.67 18.97
CA LEU A 5 -10.85 12.38 18.24
C LEU A 5 -10.96 12.87 16.79
N PRO A 6 -9.89 13.49 16.23
CA PRO A 6 -9.81 13.78 14.80
C PRO A 6 -9.85 12.51 13.94
N ASP A 7 -10.41 12.61 12.73
CA ASP A 7 -10.61 11.48 11.81
C ASP A 7 -9.29 10.81 11.40
N ASP A 8 -8.23 11.60 11.20
CA ASP A 8 -6.89 11.16 10.79
C ASP A 8 -6.22 10.21 11.79
N VAL A 9 -6.68 10.18 13.05
CA VAL A 9 -6.15 9.30 14.11
C VAL A 9 -7.19 8.35 14.72
N LEU A 10 -8.42 8.37 14.21
CA LEU A 10 -9.50 7.53 14.73
C LEU A 10 -9.17 6.04 14.59
N TRP A 11 -8.42 5.66 13.55
CA TRP A 11 -7.97 4.29 13.32
C TRP A 11 -7.18 3.72 14.50
N MET A 12 -6.45 4.54 15.26
CA MET A 12 -5.63 4.09 16.41
C MET A 12 -6.47 3.45 17.52
N THR A 13 -7.76 3.80 17.61
CA THR A 13 -8.68 3.15 18.55
C THR A 13 -8.86 1.66 18.25
N SER A 14 -8.64 1.24 17.00
CA SER A 14 -8.70 -0.16 16.57
C SER A 14 -7.48 -0.99 17.01
N LEU A 15 -6.43 -0.35 17.56
CA LEU A 15 -5.27 -1.05 18.11
C LEU A 15 -5.56 -1.68 19.48
N ASN A 16 -6.60 -1.22 20.16
CA ASN A 16 -7.00 -1.70 21.50
C ASN A 16 -7.75 -3.03 21.42
N GLN A 17 -7.02 -4.12 21.20
CA GLN A 17 -7.61 -5.46 21.15
C GLN A 17 -8.01 -5.97 22.55
N PRO A 18 -9.11 -6.75 22.67
CA PRO A 18 -9.45 -7.45 23.90
C PRO A 18 -8.30 -8.35 24.37
N GLY A 19 -8.00 -8.35 25.66
CA GLY A 19 -6.91 -9.17 26.24
C GLY A 19 -5.49 -8.65 26.01
N ALA A 20 -5.28 -7.56 25.26
CA ALA A 20 -3.95 -6.96 25.10
C ALA A 20 -3.42 -6.40 26.44
N GLY A 21 -2.12 -6.58 26.70
CA GLY A 21 -1.45 -6.08 27.90
C GLY A 21 -1.35 -4.55 27.99
N PHE A 22 -1.59 -3.85 26.87
CA PHE A 22 -1.59 -2.40 26.77
C PHE A 22 -2.80 -1.91 25.96
N ARG A 23 -3.13 -0.63 26.14
CA ARG A 23 -4.13 0.11 25.36
C ARG A 23 -3.71 1.56 25.20
N LEU A 24 -4.10 2.17 24.07
CA LEU A 24 -4.07 3.61 23.86
C LEU A 24 -5.28 4.27 24.48
N ASN A 25 -5.04 5.31 25.28
CA ASN A 25 -6.09 6.23 25.72
C ASN A 25 -6.14 7.47 24.82
N ARG A 26 -7.17 8.30 24.99
CA ARG A 26 -7.39 9.52 24.18
C ARG A 26 -6.20 10.49 24.24
N SER A 27 -5.65 10.74 25.43
CA SER A 27 -4.51 11.66 25.56
C SER A 27 -3.27 11.17 24.84
N GLU A 28 -3.03 9.85 24.81
CA GLU A 28 -1.90 9.25 24.10
C GLU A 28 -2.09 9.35 22.58
N ILE A 29 -3.30 9.10 22.07
CA ILE A 29 -3.62 9.27 20.64
C ILE A 29 -3.41 10.72 20.20
N LEU A 30 -3.88 11.68 21.00
CA LEU A 30 -3.68 13.10 20.69
C LEU A 30 -2.22 13.53 20.79
N ALA A 31 -1.45 12.96 21.72
CA ALA A 31 -0.01 13.21 21.82
C ALA A 31 0.75 12.65 20.61
N LEU A 32 0.39 11.46 20.12
CA LEU A 32 0.96 10.88 18.90
C LEU A 32 0.67 11.78 17.70
N ARG A 33 -0.58 12.23 17.56
CA ARG A 33 -0.98 13.18 16.52
C ARG A 33 -0.18 14.48 16.57
N ALA A 34 -0.05 15.08 17.76
CA ALA A 34 0.68 16.33 17.95
C ALA A 34 2.17 16.22 17.60
N SER A 35 2.73 15.01 17.68
CA SER A 35 4.11 14.71 17.27
C SER A 35 4.24 14.32 15.79
N ASN A 36 3.19 14.47 14.97
CA ASN A 36 3.11 14.03 13.57
C ASN A 36 3.28 12.50 13.41
N TYR A 37 2.65 11.72 14.27
CA TYR A 37 2.51 10.27 14.13
C TYR A 37 1.05 9.94 13.94
N SER A 38 0.43 10.46 12.88
CA SER A 38 -0.98 10.24 12.58
C SER A 38 -1.21 9.05 11.65
N THR A 39 -0.19 8.60 10.90
CA THR A 39 -0.30 7.46 9.99
C THR A 39 0.30 6.17 10.56
N PRO A 40 -0.17 4.98 10.11
CA PRO A 40 0.44 3.70 10.47
C PRO A 40 1.94 3.68 10.16
N GLU A 41 2.36 4.25 9.03
CA GLU A 41 3.73 4.24 8.57
C GLU A 41 4.64 4.98 9.56
N GLN A 42 4.24 6.18 9.97
CA GLN A 42 4.96 6.96 10.99
C GLN A 42 5.04 6.20 12.31
N VAL A 43 3.92 5.64 12.79
CA VAL A 43 3.87 4.87 14.04
C VAL A 43 4.80 3.67 14.02
N MET A 44 4.98 3.04 12.86
CA MET A 44 5.81 1.85 12.70
C MET A 44 7.29 2.12 12.46
N LEU A 45 7.70 3.37 12.18
CA LEU A 45 9.09 3.71 11.87
C LEU A 45 10.06 3.18 12.93
N GLY A 46 11.08 2.44 12.49
CA GLY A 46 12.11 1.85 13.34
C GLY A 46 13.32 2.76 13.61
N SER A 47 13.24 4.06 13.30
CA SER A 47 14.34 4.99 13.59
C SER A 47 14.47 5.27 15.09
N ALA A 48 15.69 5.62 15.53
CA ALA A 48 15.95 5.97 16.92
C ALA A 48 15.09 7.14 17.39
N ASP A 49 14.86 8.13 16.54
CA ASP A 49 14.00 9.28 16.84
C ASP A 49 12.54 8.88 17.05
N ALA A 50 12.02 7.98 16.21
CA ALA A 50 10.66 7.48 16.34
C ALA A 50 10.49 6.62 17.61
N ASP A 51 11.49 5.80 17.95
CA ASP A 51 11.52 5.06 19.21
C ASP A 51 11.54 5.99 20.42
N ALA A 52 12.43 6.99 20.43
CA ALA A 52 12.53 7.97 21.51
C ALA A 52 11.22 8.76 21.70
N MET A 53 10.58 9.17 20.59
CA MET A 53 9.31 9.87 20.59
C MET A 53 8.20 9.01 21.21
N ARG A 54 8.06 7.74 20.79
CA ARG A 54 7.06 6.82 21.36
C ARG A 54 7.27 6.63 22.85
N VAL A 55 8.52 6.43 23.28
CA VAL A 55 8.90 6.28 24.69
C VAL A 55 8.53 7.51 25.50
N ALA A 56 8.80 8.72 24.97
CA ALA A 56 8.47 9.97 25.63
C ALA A 56 6.96 10.14 25.86
N ILE A 57 6.13 9.83 24.85
CA ILE A 57 4.66 9.86 24.97
C ILE A 57 4.18 8.93 26.09
N PHE A 58 4.80 7.76 26.23
CA PHE A 58 4.40 6.74 27.20
C PHE A 58 5.14 6.83 28.54
N GLY A 59 5.73 7.98 28.90
CA GLY A 59 6.58 8.13 30.09
C GLY A 59 5.98 7.65 31.42
N LYS A 60 4.65 7.52 31.52
CA LYS A 60 3.93 7.03 32.72
C LYS A 60 3.41 5.58 32.60
N ALA A 61 3.70 4.88 31.49
CA ALA A 61 3.18 3.54 31.24
C ALA A 61 3.89 2.48 32.09
N LYS A 62 3.13 1.48 32.54
CA LYS A 62 3.62 0.30 33.28
C LYS A 62 3.46 -0.97 32.44
N PRO A 63 4.40 -1.95 32.50
CA PRO A 63 5.59 -1.99 33.36
C PRO A 63 6.70 -1.01 32.96
N SER A 64 6.77 -0.58 31.70
CA SER A 64 7.69 0.48 31.28
C SER A 64 7.16 1.23 30.04
N PRO A 65 7.60 2.49 29.83
CA PRO A 65 7.35 3.24 28.60
C PRO A 65 7.81 2.51 27.34
N GLN A 66 9.00 1.89 27.39
CA GLN A 66 9.56 1.11 26.28
C GLN A 66 8.67 -0.07 25.90
N ALA A 67 8.15 -0.81 26.88
CA ALA A 67 7.28 -1.95 26.62
C ALA A 67 6.00 -1.52 25.89
N LYS A 68 5.42 -0.37 26.28
CA LYS A 68 4.24 0.19 25.59
C LYS A 68 4.57 0.74 24.20
N ALA A 69 5.73 1.38 24.04
CA ALA A 69 6.20 1.86 22.74
C ALA A 69 6.39 0.71 21.74
N ASN A 70 7.04 -0.38 22.17
CA ASN A 70 7.21 -1.59 21.36
C ASN A 70 5.85 -2.22 21.04
N TRP A 71 4.96 -2.33 22.04
CA TRP A 71 3.60 -2.81 21.83
C TRP A 71 2.85 -1.98 20.78
N LEU A 72 2.94 -0.64 20.82
CA LEU A 72 2.26 0.21 19.84
C LEU A 72 2.72 -0.12 18.42
N ARG A 73 4.05 -0.22 18.21
CA ARG A 73 4.65 -0.53 16.91
C ARG A 73 4.16 -1.89 16.40
N ASP A 74 4.20 -2.91 17.25
CA ASP A 74 3.81 -4.27 16.87
C ASP A 74 2.29 -4.41 16.67
N ALA A 75 1.48 -3.78 17.54
CA ALA A 75 0.03 -3.73 17.38
C ALA A 75 -0.39 -3.03 16.08
N CYS A 76 0.34 -1.98 15.67
CA CYS A 76 0.13 -1.30 14.40
C CYS A 76 0.48 -2.21 13.20
N ARG A 77 1.60 -2.94 13.28
CA ARG A 77 1.99 -3.93 12.26
C ARG A 77 0.91 -5.00 12.09
N ASP A 78 0.46 -5.60 13.19
CA ASP A 78 -0.60 -6.61 13.20
C ASP A 78 -1.93 -6.04 12.68
N TRP A 79 -2.22 -4.77 13.01
CA TRP A 79 -3.41 -4.10 12.50
C TRP A 79 -3.36 -3.92 10.98
N LYS A 80 -2.22 -3.54 10.38
CA LYS A 80 -2.05 -3.47 8.92
C LYS A 80 -2.23 -4.84 8.26
N VAL A 81 -1.68 -5.91 8.85
CA VAL A 81 -1.91 -7.30 8.37
C VAL A 81 -3.41 -7.63 8.34
N ARG A 82 -4.11 -7.40 9.46
CA ARG A 82 -5.57 -7.62 9.55
C ARG A 82 -6.36 -6.72 8.60
N GLN A 83 -5.90 -5.50 8.37
CA GLN A 83 -6.56 -4.55 7.46
C GLN A 83 -6.47 -5.08 6.01
N ARG A 84 -5.32 -5.60 5.58
CA ARG A 84 -5.17 -6.26 4.27
C ARG A 84 -6.05 -7.49 4.13
N GLN A 85 -6.08 -8.36 5.14
CA GLN A 85 -6.96 -9.54 5.15
C GLN A 85 -8.44 -9.15 5.02
N ARG A 86 -8.90 -8.19 5.83
CA ARG A 86 -10.29 -7.69 5.75
C ARG A 86 -10.58 -7.02 4.42
N ALA A 87 -9.62 -6.33 3.82
CA ALA A 87 -9.77 -5.75 2.48
C ALA A 87 -9.97 -6.85 1.44
N ALA A 88 -9.12 -7.88 1.43
CA ALA A 88 -9.25 -9.03 0.55
C ALA A 88 -10.61 -9.74 0.72
N GLU A 89 -11.08 -9.97 1.95
CA GLU A 89 -12.40 -10.54 2.23
C GLU A 89 -13.55 -9.67 1.68
N ARG A 90 -13.48 -8.34 1.88
CA ARG A 90 -14.47 -7.40 1.34
C ARG A 90 -14.47 -7.42 -0.18
N HIS A 91 -13.30 -7.41 -0.80
CA HIS A 91 -13.11 -7.45 -2.24
C HIS A 91 -13.67 -8.74 -2.84
N LEU A 92 -13.39 -9.87 -2.23
CA LEU A 92 -13.94 -11.17 -2.62
C LEU A 92 -15.47 -11.18 -2.51
N LYS A 93 -16.02 -10.67 -1.41
CA LYS A 93 -17.48 -10.55 -1.24
C LYS A 93 -18.11 -9.63 -2.27
N ARG A 94 -17.48 -8.50 -2.59
CA ARG A 94 -17.93 -7.54 -3.62
C ARG A 94 -17.91 -8.17 -5.01
N ALA A 95 -16.86 -8.93 -5.33
CA ALA A 95 -16.70 -9.65 -6.58
C ALA A 95 -17.57 -10.92 -6.71
N SER A 96 -18.34 -11.30 -5.68
CA SER A 96 -19.17 -12.52 -5.68
C SER A 96 -20.18 -12.62 -6.83
N ARG A 97 -20.53 -11.49 -7.45
CA ARG A 97 -21.43 -11.41 -8.61
C ARG A 97 -20.69 -11.34 -9.95
N CYS A 98 -19.36 -11.31 -9.93
CA CYS A 98 -18.52 -11.27 -11.13
C CYS A 98 -18.26 -12.70 -11.63
N SER A 99 -18.12 -12.85 -12.96
CA SER A 99 -17.84 -14.14 -13.60
C SER A 99 -16.46 -14.72 -13.26
N ARG A 100 -15.55 -13.90 -12.72
CA ARG A 100 -14.17 -14.26 -12.39
C ARG A 100 -13.82 -14.00 -10.92
N VAL A 101 -14.71 -14.39 -10.00
CA VAL A 101 -14.45 -14.25 -8.56
C VAL A 101 -13.18 -15.02 -8.12
N ASP A 102 -12.87 -16.12 -8.81
CA ASP A 102 -11.66 -16.93 -8.64
C ASP A 102 -10.39 -16.09 -8.78
N LEU A 103 -10.42 -15.10 -9.68
CA LEU A 103 -9.26 -14.26 -9.96
C LEU A 103 -8.94 -13.34 -8.78
N VAL A 104 -9.96 -12.86 -8.06
CA VAL A 104 -9.77 -12.02 -6.87
C VAL A 104 -9.15 -12.83 -5.73
N GLU A 105 -9.62 -14.06 -5.53
CA GLU A 105 -9.05 -14.95 -4.52
C GLU A 105 -7.58 -15.28 -4.82
N ARG A 106 -7.29 -15.65 -6.08
CA ARG A 106 -5.93 -15.95 -6.54
C ARG A 106 -5.00 -14.74 -6.41
N TYR A 107 -5.48 -13.54 -6.75
CA TYR A 107 -4.70 -12.30 -6.68
C TYR A 107 -4.12 -12.03 -5.29
N TYR A 108 -4.85 -12.34 -4.23
CA TYR A 108 -4.38 -12.13 -2.86
C TYR A 108 -3.52 -13.25 -2.29
N LYS A 109 -3.47 -14.42 -2.94
CA LYS A 109 -2.73 -15.60 -2.47
C LYS A 109 -1.42 -15.84 -3.22
N ALA A 110 -1.34 -15.40 -4.47
CA ALA A 110 -0.23 -15.71 -5.34
C ALA A 110 1.03 -14.88 -5.05
N THR A 111 2.18 -15.48 -5.29
CA THR A 111 3.50 -14.84 -5.17
C THR A 111 4.38 -15.20 -6.37
N GLY A 112 5.47 -14.46 -6.55
CA GLY A 112 6.43 -14.67 -7.64
C GLY A 112 5.78 -14.65 -9.02
N THR A 113 6.17 -15.60 -9.87
CA THR A 113 5.65 -15.74 -11.24
C THR A 113 4.14 -15.97 -11.30
N GLU A 114 3.54 -16.60 -10.28
CA GLU A 114 2.09 -16.81 -10.25
C GLU A 114 1.36 -15.46 -10.10
N PHE A 115 1.90 -14.56 -9.27
CA PHE A 115 1.34 -13.23 -9.07
C PHE A 115 1.38 -12.39 -10.35
N GLU A 116 2.49 -12.45 -11.11
CA GLU A 116 2.60 -11.83 -12.44
C GLU A 116 1.50 -12.34 -13.40
N GLN A 117 1.31 -13.65 -13.48
CA GLN A 117 0.30 -14.25 -14.36
C GLN A 117 -1.12 -13.79 -14.00
N ILE A 118 -1.43 -13.74 -12.70
CA ILE A 118 -2.74 -13.28 -12.21
C ILE A 118 -2.93 -11.79 -12.45
N PHE A 119 -1.88 -10.98 -12.29
CA PHE A 119 -1.92 -9.57 -12.65
C PHE A 119 -2.22 -9.39 -14.14
N GLU A 120 -1.57 -10.15 -15.02
CA GLU A 120 -1.85 -10.15 -16.45
C GLU A 120 -3.29 -10.59 -16.78
N GLU A 121 -3.81 -11.63 -16.11
CA GLU A 121 -5.21 -12.05 -16.23
C GLU A 121 -6.18 -10.93 -15.83
N ALA A 122 -5.88 -10.19 -14.76
CA ALA A 122 -6.70 -9.06 -14.31
C ALA A 122 -6.70 -7.91 -15.31
N LEU A 123 -5.53 -7.55 -15.87
CA LEU A 123 -5.44 -6.52 -16.90
C LEU A 123 -6.24 -6.89 -18.16
N LYS A 124 -6.15 -8.16 -18.61
CA LYS A 124 -6.94 -8.67 -19.76
C LYS A 124 -8.44 -8.59 -19.50
N LEU A 125 -8.89 -9.01 -18.32
CA LEU A 125 -10.30 -8.94 -17.94
C LEU A 125 -10.83 -7.50 -17.97
N LEU A 126 -10.02 -6.55 -17.54
CA LEU A 126 -10.36 -5.12 -17.47
C LEU A 126 -10.10 -4.37 -18.79
N LYS A 127 -9.61 -5.05 -19.82
CA LYS A 127 -9.22 -4.45 -21.11
C LYS A 127 -8.24 -3.30 -20.92
N ILE A 128 -7.26 -3.49 -20.05
CA ILE A 128 -6.14 -2.59 -19.86
C ILE A 128 -4.99 -3.12 -20.71
N ASP A 129 -4.52 -2.30 -21.64
CA ASP A 129 -3.42 -2.66 -22.53
C ASP A 129 -2.10 -2.66 -21.75
N TYR A 130 -1.25 -3.65 -22.02
CA TYR A 130 0.07 -3.76 -21.41
C TYR A 130 1.06 -4.41 -22.37
N GLU A 131 2.34 -4.14 -22.14
CA GLU A 131 3.47 -4.76 -22.83
C GLU A 131 4.40 -5.35 -21.77
N LYS A 132 4.80 -6.62 -21.95
CA LYS A 132 5.77 -7.26 -21.07
C LYS A 132 7.16 -6.84 -21.51
N LEU A 133 7.90 -6.21 -20.60
CA LEU A 133 9.23 -5.66 -20.86
C LEU A 133 10.35 -6.63 -20.46
N ASP A 134 10.15 -7.42 -19.40
CA ASP A 134 11.03 -8.54 -19.07
C ASP A 134 10.68 -9.78 -19.90
N ASP A 135 11.41 -9.95 -21.01
CA ASP A 135 11.36 -11.12 -21.88
C ASP A 135 12.48 -12.14 -21.57
N LYS A 136 13.20 -11.97 -20.44
CA LYS A 136 14.38 -12.75 -20.02
C LYS A 136 15.59 -12.64 -20.95
N THR A 137 15.54 -11.82 -22.00
CA THR A 137 16.68 -11.60 -22.91
C THR A 137 17.55 -10.42 -22.48
N LYS A 138 16.98 -9.44 -21.77
CA LYS A 138 17.67 -8.30 -21.19
C LYS A 138 17.54 -8.31 -19.67
N THR A 139 18.65 -8.55 -19.00
CA THR A 139 18.70 -8.58 -17.53
C THR A 139 18.31 -7.22 -16.94
N GLY A 140 17.33 -7.22 -16.02
CA GLY A 140 16.96 -6.03 -15.26
C GLY A 140 16.00 -5.08 -15.96
N ALA A 141 15.29 -5.55 -16.99
CA ALA A 141 14.14 -4.82 -17.53
C ALA A 141 13.05 -4.70 -16.44
N PRO A 142 12.29 -3.59 -16.41
CA PRO A 142 11.05 -3.56 -15.64
C PRO A 142 10.09 -4.65 -16.11
N ASP A 143 9.10 -5.02 -15.31
CA ASP A 143 8.18 -6.10 -15.71
C ASP A 143 7.24 -5.67 -16.85
N TYR A 144 6.62 -4.49 -16.75
CA TYR A 144 5.55 -4.08 -17.67
C TYR A 144 5.57 -2.60 -18.05
N LEU A 145 5.08 -2.31 -19.26
CA LEU A 145 4.61 -0.99 -19.68
C LEU A 145 3.08 -1.02 -19.77
N LEU A 146 2.40 -0.31 -18.85
CA LEU A 146 0.95 -0.23 -18.78
C LEU A 146 0.43 0.95 -19.60
N LYS A 147 -0.59 0.72 -20.42
CA LYS A 147 -1.19 1.72 -21.33
C LYS A 147 -2.66 1.91 -20.94
N LEU A 148 -2.90 2.92 -20.10
CA LEU A 148 -4.24 3.31 -19.65
C LEU A 148 -4.84 4.31 -20.65
N GLN A 149 -6.14 4.22 -20.89
CA GLN A 149 -6.84 5.13 -21.80
C GLN A 149 -6.65 6.61 -21.41
N ASP A 150 -6.49 7.46 -22.43
CA ASP A 150 -6.32 8.92 -22.31
C ASP A 150 -5.19 9.37 -21.38
N SER A 151 -4.14 8.54 -21.25
CA SER A 151 -3.05 8.75 -20.30
C SER A 151 -1.68 8.34 -20.85
N PRO A 152 -0.58 8.96 -20.40
CA PRO A 152 0.78 8.48 -20.67
C PRO A 152 1.01 7.05 -20.16
N PRO A 153 1.93 6.27 -20.75
CA PRO A 153 2.25 4.94 -20.25
C PRO A 153 2.92 4.98 -18.86
N LEU A 154 2.72 3.92 -18.08
CA LEU A 154 3.35 3.72 -16.78
C LEU A 154 4.32 2.54 -16.85
N VAL A 155 5.51 2.67 -16.28
CA VAL A 155 6.43 1.54 -16.08
C VAL A 155 6.09 0.90 -14.74
N ILE A 156 5.79 -0.40 -14.75
CA ILE A 156 5.37 -1.14 -13.56
C ILE A 156 6.38 -2.23 -13.25
N GLU A 157 6.78 -2.31 -11.98
CA GLU A 157 7.56 -3.39 -11.40
C GLU A 157 6.74 -4.09 -10.31
N LEU A 158 6.66 -5.42 -10.35
CA LEU A 158 5.98 -6.26 -9.37
C LEU A 158 6.99 -6.80 -8.38
N LYS A 159 6.83 -6.43 -7.10
CA LYS A 159 7.62 -6.97 -6.00
C LYS A 159 6.71 -7.74 -5.06
N SER A 160 6.71 -9.06 -5.20
CA SER A 160 6.03 -9.98 -4.28
C SER A 160 7.00 -10.65 -3.33
N ARG A 161 6.57 -10.87 -2.08
CA ARG A 161 7.34 -11.54 -1.03
C ARG A 161 6.49 -12.64 -0.40
N GLU A 162 7.12 -13.74 0.00
CA GLU A 162 6.45 -14.79 0.77
C GLU A 162 6.24 -14.37 2.23
N GLY A 163 5.08 -14.75 2.78
CA GLY A 163 4.67 -14.40 4.13
C GLY A 163 4.39 -12.90 4.31
N GLU A 164 4.52 -12.40 5.54
CA GLU A 164 4.29 -10.96 5.85
C GLU A 164 5.54 -10.09 5.65
N LYS A 165 6.47 -10.52 4.79
CA LYS A 165 7.67 -9.73 4.47
C LYS A 165 7.29 -8.57 3.56
N LEU A 166 7.67 -7.36 3.96
CA LEU A 166 7.37 -6.15 3.20
C LEU A 166 8.44 -5.87 2.15
N VAL A 167 8.07 -5.13 1.10
CA VAL A 167 9.02 -4.64 0.10
C VAL A 167 9.85 -3.51 0.71
N ASP A 168 11.17 -3.70 0.77
CA ASP A 168 12.12 -2.72 1.27
C ASP A 168 12.44 -1.63 0.24
N TYR A 169 13.15 -0.58 0.70
CA TYR A 169 13.52 0.57 -0.12
C TYR A 169 14.27 0.19 -1.40
N ASN A 170 15.29 -0.67 -1.29
CA ASN A 170 16.12 -1.02 -2.45
C ASN A 170 15.27 -1.68 -3.54
N LYS A 171 14.36 -2.58 -3.15
CA LYS A 171 13.43 -3.22 -4.08
C LYS A 171 12.38 -2.26 -4.65
N ALA A 172 11.91 -1.30 -3.85
CA ALA A 172 10.92 -0.33 -4.30
C ALA A 172 11.46 0.69 -5.31
N VAL A 173 12.77 0.98 -5.32
CA VAL A 173 13.36 1.98 -6.22
C VAL A 173 14.05 1.38 -7.45
N GLU A 174 14.24 0.05 -7.51
CA GLU A 174 14.88 -0.66 -8.63
C GLU A 174 14.27 -0.27 -10.00
N VAL A 175 12.96 -0.05 -10.04
CA VAL A 175 12.22 0.35 -11.25
C VAL A 175 12.71 1.66 -11.87
N LEU A 176 13.25 2.60 -11.07
CA LEU A 176 13.75 3.88 -11.59
C LEU A 176 14.98 3.67 -12.48
N ALA A 177 15.97 2.95 -11.97
CA ALA A 177 17.18 2.64 -12.73
C ALA A 177 16.87 1.74 -13.94
N ALA A 178 16.01 0.72 -13.74
CA ALA A 178 15.57 -0.16 -14.83
C ALA A 178 14.86 0.61 -15.95
N SER A 179 13.96 1.54 -15.60
CA SER A 179 13.27 2.38 -16.59
C SER A 179 14.24 3.23 -17.41
N GLU A 180 15.28 3.79 -16.80
CA GLU A 180 16.25 4.63 -17.50
C GLU A 180 17.10 3.84 -18.48
N ILE A 181 17.65 2.70 -18.03
CA ILE A 181 18.48 1.81 -18.86
C ILE A 181 17.71 1.31 -20.08
N HIS A 182 16.40 1.07 -19.92
CA HIS A 182 15.55 0.52 -20.96
C HIS A 182 14.81 1.58 -21.80
N GLY A 183 15.16 2.86 -21.68
CA GLY A 183 14.67 3.93 -22.55
C GLY A 183 13.33 4.56 -22.13
N TYR A 184 12.89 4.33 -20.90
CA TYR A 184 11.63 4.83 -20.31
C TYR A 184 11.86 5.90 -19.23
N LYS A 185 12.96 6.68 -19.32
CA LYS A 185 13.33 7.70 -18.33
C LYS A 185 12.23 8.75 -18.06
N ASP A 186 11.39 9.04 -19.05
CA ASP A 186 10.33 10.06 -18.98
C ASP A 186 8.98 9.46 -18.55
N ALA A 187 8.89 8.13 -18.43
CA ALA A 187 7.70 7.46 -17.93
C ALA A 187 7.67 7.48 -16.40
N PHE A 188 6.46 7.58 -15.85
CA PHE A 188 6.25 7.48 -14.42
C PHE A 188 6.35 6.01 -13.99
N CYS A 189 7.07 5.76 -12.90
CA CYS A 189 7.34 4.42 -12.41
C CYS A 189 6.43 4.07 -11.23
N ILE A 190 5.99 2.81 -11.21
CA ILE A 190 5.21 2.24 -10.14
C ILE A 190 5.90 0.97 -9.66
N THR A 191 6.01 0.79 -8.35
CA THR A 191 6.29 -0.51 -7.76
C THR A 191 5.05 -1.04 -7.05
N LEU A 192 4.50 -2.14 -7.57
CA LEU A 192 3.42 -2.88 -6.95
C LEU A 192 3.99 -3.81 -5.88
N CYS A 193 3.68 -3.50 -4.62
CA CYS A 193 4.17 -4.20 -3.45
C CYS A 193 3.14 -5.23 -2.96
N HIS A 194 3.53 -6.50 -2.93
CA HIS A 194 2.71 -7.60 -2.42
C HIS A 194 3.46 -8.38 -1.33
N PRO A 195 2.91 -8.54 -0.11
CA PRO A 195 1.61 -8.05 0.34
C PRO A 195 1.58 -6.54 0.66
N GLY A 196 2.73 -5.91 0.86
CA GLY A 196 2.82 -4.49 1.21
C GLY A 196 4.24 -3.95 1.21
N VAL A 197 4.40 -2.68 1.61
CA VAL A 197 5.67 -1.93 1.55
C VAL A 197 6.17 -1.58 2.95
N ASP A 198 7.49 -1.51 3.12
CA ASP A 198 8.08 -1.06 4.38
C ASP A 198 7.67 0.39 4.70
N PRO A 199 7.26 0.69 5.94
CA PRO A 199 6.80 2.02 6.36
C PRO A 199 7.75 3.19 6.07
N SER A 200 9.06 2.94 5.99
CA SER A 200 10.03 3.99 5.70
C SER A 200 10.04 4.42 4.24
N VAL A 201 9.61 3.56 3.31
CA VAL A 201 9.74 3.78 1.87
C VAL A 201 8.93 4.99 1.38
N PRO A 202 7.60 5.08 1.64
CA PRO A 202 6.77 6.18 1.13
C PRO A 202 7.32 7.57 1.48
N LEU A 203 7.86 7.72 2.69
CA LEU A 203 8.41 8.98 3.19
C LEU A 203 9.66 9.42 2.43
N VAL A 204 10.48 8.46 1.98
CA VAL A 204 11.72 8.73 1.25
C VAL A 204 11.42 8.99 -0.23
N ILE A 205 10.52 8.21 -0.84
CA ILE A 205 10.28 8.28 -2.29
C ILE A 205 9.34 9.42 -2.71
N ALA A 206 8.56 10.01 -1.78
CA ALA A 206 7.66 11.12 -2.11
C ALA A 206 8.39 12.29 -2.79
N ALA A 207 9.64 12.56 -2.40
CA ALA A 207 10.48 13.61 -2.99
C ALA A 207 11.01 13.26 -4.40
N CYS A 208 10.91 12.01 -4.85
CA CYS A 208 11.40 11.56 -6.16
C CYS A 208 10.59 12.16 -7.31
N GLY A 209 9.30 12.41 -7.12
CA GLY A 209 8.42 13.01 -8.14
C GLY A 209 8.08 12.11 -9.34
N ARG A 210 8.77 10.96 -9.52
CA ARG A 210 8.59 10.02 -10.65
C ARG A 210 8.25 8.58 -10.21
N LEU A 211 8.15 8.33 -8.91
CA LEU A 211 7.88 7.00 -8.36
C LEU A 211 6.67 7.03 -7.43
N SER A 212 5.78 6.06 -7.62
CA SER A 212 4.78 5.67 -6.63
C SER A 212 4.97 4.21 -6.23
N VAL A 213 4.72 3.91 -4.95
CA VAL A 213 4.49 2.53 -4.49
C VAL A 213 3.01 2.33 -4.24
N VAL A 214 2.51 1.15 -4.54
CA VAL A 214 1.12 0.78 -4.29
C VAL A 214 1.06 -0.60 -3.68
N GLU A 215 0.32 -0.77 -2.59
CA GLU A 215 0.08 -2.10 -2.03
C GLU A 215 -0.99 -2.82 -2.85
N SER A 216 -0.85 -4.14 -2.99
CA SER A 216 -1.82 -4.97 -3.72
C SER A 216 -3.28 -4.83 -3.23
N ASN A 217 -3.52 -4.56 -1.94
CA ASN A 217 -4.87 -4.28 -1.46
C ASN A 217 -5.44 -2.98 -2.05
N ASP A 218 -4.63 -1.93 -2.13
CA ASP A 218 -5.07 -0.62 -2.62
C ASP A 218 -5.30 -0.68 -4.13
N LEU A 219 -4.40 -1.33 -4.88
CA LEU A 219 -4.61 -1.59 -6.29
C LEU A 219 -5.83 -2.49 -6.54
N GLY A 220 -6.04 -3.52 -5.73
CA GLY A 220 -7.20 -4.40 -5.86
C GLY A 220 -8.53 -3.67 -5.70
N GLU A 221 -8.63 -2.71 -4.79
CA GLU A 221 -9.81 -1.82 -4.69
C GLU A 221 -9.98 -0.99 -5.97
N ALA A 222 -8.90 -0.40 -6.47
CA ALA A 222 -8.93 0.40 -7.71
C ALA A 222 -9.37 -0.43 -8.93
N LEU A 223 -8.82 -1.64 -9.10
CA LEU A 223 -9.18 -2.56 -10.18
C LEU A 223 -10.64 -3.03 -10.10
N LEU A 224 -11.16 -3.29 -8.88
CA LEU A 224 -12.58 -3.56 -8.69
C LEU A 224 -13.45 -2.38 -9.10
N ARG A 225 -13.05 -1.16 -8.75
CA ARG A 225 -13.80 0.03 -9.17
C ARG A 225 -13.78 0.24 -10.69
N VAL A 226 -12.68 -0.10 -11.37
CA VAL A 226 -12.63 -0.13 -12.84
C VAL A 226 -13.59 -1.19 -13.38
N CYS A 227 -13.59 -2.40 -12.82
CA CYS A 227 -14.51 -3.49 -13.21
C CYS A 227 -15.98 -3.06 -13.12
N GLU A 228 -16.32 -2.30 -12.07
CA GLU A 228 -17.66 -1.79 -11.82
C GLU A 228 -17.99 -0.50 -12.58
N ASN A 229 -17.07 0.02 -13.39
CA ASN A 229 -17.20 1.30 -14.10
C ASN A 229 -17.45 2.49 -13.16
N THR A 230 -16.89 2.44 -11.94
CA THR A 230 -16.93 3.53 -10.96
C THR A 230 -15.59 4.26 -10.83
N LEU A 231 -14.59 3.85 -11.60
CA LEU A 231 -13.29 4.47 -11.77
C LEU A 231 -12.88 4.31 -13.24
N SER A 232 -12.56 5.40 -13.93
CA SER A 232 -12.05 5.31 -15.31
C SER A 232 -10.56 4.93 -15.33
N GLN A 233 -10.05 4.44 -16.47
CA GLN A 233 -8.62 4.16 -16.60
C GLN A 233 -7.76 5.43 -16.48
N LYS A 234 -8.27 6.60 -16.91
CA LYS A 234 -7.62 7.89 -16.70
C LYS A 234 -7.52 8.27 -15.22
N GLN A 235 -8.58 8.04 -14.45
CA GLN A 235 -8.57 8.26 -13.00
C GLN A 235 -7.63 7.28 -12.29
N LEU A 236 -7.60 6.01 -12.73
CA LEU A 236 -6.62 5.04 -12.26
C LEU A 236 -5.19 5.51 -12.53
N TRP A 237 -4.93 6.08 -13.71
CA TRP A 237 -3.62 6.66 -14.03
C TRP A 237 -3.27 7.82 -13.11
N GLN A 238 -4.18 8.78 -12.89
CA GLN A 238 -3.93 9.94 -12.03
C GLN A 238 -3.58 9.53 -10.60
N TRP A 239 -4.29 8.52 -10.09
CA TRP A 239 -4.04 7.97 -8.77
C TRP A 239 -2.69 7.22 -8.68
N LEU A 240 -2.38 6.36 -9.66
CA LEU A 240 -1.08 5.66 -9.71
C LEU A 240 0.09 6.64 -9.92
N ALA A 241 -0.07 7.65 -10.77
CA ALA A 241 0.95 8.63 -11.11
C ALA A 241 1.12 9.75 -10.05
N SER A 242 0.73 9.47 -8.81
CA SER A 242 0.94 10.35 -7.66
C SER A 242 2.20 9.94 -6.89
N PRO A 243 3.22 10.80 -6.77
CA PRO A 243 4.47 10.47 -6.07
C PRO A 243 4.26 10.07 -4.61
N GLY A 244 5.04 9.11 -4.13
CA GLY A 244 4.90 8.59 -2.76
C GLY A 244 4.18 7.26 -2.74
N GLN A 245 3.09 7.15 -1.99
CA GLN A 245 2.28 5.94 -1.92
C GLN A 245 0.85 6.22 -2.37
N ALA A 246 0.36 5.41 -3.29
CA ALA A 246 -1.03 5.43 -3.71
C ALA A 246 -1.89 4.61 -2.73
N LEU A 247 -2.80 5.27 -2.01
CA LEU A 247 -3.70 4.65 -1.03
C LEU A 247 -5.14 4.60 -1.55
N ALA A 248 -5.90 3.55 -1.22
CA ALA A 248 -7.28 3.44 -1.67
C ALA A 248 -8.20 4.58 -1.18
N VAL A 249 -7.87 5.22 -0.06
CA VAL A 249 -8.59 6.39 0.48
C VAL A 249 -8.49 7.61 -0.44
N ASP A 250 -7.42 7.69 -1.24
CA ASP A 250 -7.17 8.79 -2.17
C ASP A 250 -7.75 8.53 -3.57
N LEU A 251 -8.40 7.37 -3.78
CA LEU A 251 -9.08 7.11 -5.04
C LEU A 251 -10.19 8.14 -5.28
N PRO A 252 -10.27 8.75 -6.47
CA PRO A 252 -11.24 9.80 -6.73
C PRO A 252 -12.67 9.30 -6.54
N TYR A 253 -13.58 10.17 -6.09
CA TYR A 253 -14.99 9.82 -5.98
C TYR A 253 -15.60 9.58 -7.37
N ARG A 254 -16.69 8.81 -7.40
CA ARG A 254 -17.47 8.63 -8.62
C ARG A 254 -18.04 10.00 -9.03
N GLU A 255 -17.63 10.48 -10.20
CA GLU A 255 -18.29 11.65 -10.81
C GLU A 255 -19.67 11.19 -11.28
N TYR A 256 -20.72 11.73 -10.66
CA TYR A 256 -22.07 11.62 -11.21
C TYR A 256 -22.18 12.68 -12.31
N GLY A 257 -21.91 12.27 -13.55
CA GLY A 257 -22.25 13.02 -14.76
C GLY A 257 -23.70 12.78 -15.15
#